data_AF-A0A7S1RJE8-F1
#
_entry.id   AF-A0A7S1RJE8-F1
#
_cell.length_a   1.000
_cell.length_b   1.000
_cell.length_c   1.000
_cell.angle_alpha   90.00
_cell.angle_beta   90.00
_cell.angle_gamma   90.00
#
_symmetry.space_group_name_H-M   'P 1'
#
loop_
_entity.id
_entity.type
_entity.pdbx_description
1 polymer ?
#
loop_
_entity_poly.entity_id
_entity_poly.type
_entity_poly.pdbx_seq_one_letter_code
_entity_poly.pdbx_strand_id
1 'polypeptide(L)'
;TILELLAPQMPSRQSASCDVRPWLLPAPPSLPALPDFFMQHTGQVVMYAAAVLAASASPVIDVHTTRDRKGWSIVAKLRPEDLVHTEQVVSWAKQAILQAAEQSNCVYVMGHRRSPFRHRPHGFGAILGLMQDEQTACWDVYNTGSCRREHSCHWAHPASVKRLYFVVRPVVPEGVDPWSAFQEMELKATKSKDAKGGEEDAND
;
A
#
# COMPACT_ATOMS: atom_id res chain seq x y z
N THR A 1 -33.81 -33.62 -43.41
CA THR A 1 -33.05 -34.13 -42.25
C THR A 1 -32.48 -32.93 -41.51
N ILE A 2 -33.33 -32.07 -40.92
CA ILE A 2 -33.78 -32.04 -39.51
C ILE A 2 -32.62 -32.25 -38.53
N LEU A 3 -32.10 -31.13 -38.00
CA LEU A 3 -31.29 -31.05 -36.78
C LEU A 3 -32.01 -30.05 -35.87
N GLU A 4 -32.82 -30.60 -35.00
CA GLU A 4 -33.76 -29.91 -34.10
C GLU A 4 -33.03 -29.57 -32.79
N LEU A 5 -33.07 -28.28 -32.44
CA LEU A 5 -32.46 -27.69 -31.25
C LEU A 5 -33.27 -28.07 -30.00
N LEU A 6 -32.66 -28.83 -29.10
CA LEU A 6 -33.20 -29.05 -27.75
C LEU A 6 -32.83 -27.88 -26.83
N ALA A 7 -33.82 -27.07 -26.49
CA ALA A 7 -33.72 -26.10 -25.39
C ALA A 7 -33.90 -26.82 -24.03
N PRO A 8 -33.16 -26.45 -22.98
CA PRO A 8 -33.34 -27.04 -21.65
C PRO A 8 -34.65 -26.55 -21.00
N GLN A 9 -35.45 -27.52 -20.55
CA GLN A 9 -36.68 -27.30 -19.80
C GLN A 9 -36.36 -26.79 -18.38
N MET A 10 -36.93 -25.64 -18.01
CA MET A 10 -36.90 -25.13 -16.64
C MET A 10 -37.98 -25.82 -15.80
N PRO A 11 -37.68 -26.27 -14.56
CA PRO A 11 -38.68 -26.88 -13.70
C PRO A 11 -39.72 -25.87 -13.19
N SER A 12 -40.97 -26.33 -13.13
CA SER A 12 -42.14 -25.56 -12.72
C SER A 12 -42.07 -25.09 -11.26
N ARG A 13 -42.35 -23.80 -11.07
CA ARG A 13 -42.40 -23.11 -9.78
C ARG A 13 -43.59 -23.60 -8.95
N GLN A 14 -43.34 -24.38 -7.91
CA GLN A 14 -44.37 -24.73 -6.93
C GLN A 14 -44.52 -23.59 -5.91
N SER A 15 -45.76 -23.12 -5.76
CA SER A 15 -46.18 -22.13 -4.77
C SER A 15 -46.24 -22.77 -3.39
N ALA A 16 -45.20 -22.61 -2.58
CA ALA A 16 -45.22 -23.00 -1.17
C ALA A 16 -45.91 -21.91 -0.33
N SER A 17 -47.00 -22.31 0.33
CA SER A 17 -47.75 -21.51 1.31
C SER A 17 -46.83 -21.07 2.46
N CYS A 18 -46.75 -19.77 2.70
CA CYS A 18 -45.92 -19.16 3.74
C CYS A 18 -46.69 -19.04 5.06
N ASP A 19 -46.74 -20.13 5.83
CA ASP A 19 -47.01 -20.07 7.26
C ASP A 19 -45.79 -20.61 8.02
N VAL A 20 -44.70 -19.84 7.96
CA VAL A 20 -43.50 -20.10 8.76
C VAL A 20 -43.46 -19.05 9.87
N ARG A 21 -43.60 -19.51 11.11
CA ARG A 21 -43.33 -18.69 12.30
C ARG A 21 -41.94 -18.06 12.16
N PRO A 22 -41.77 -16.74 12.38
CA PRO A 22 -40.48 -16.10 12.28
C PRO A 22 -39.57 -16.72 13.33
N TRP A 23 -38.56 -17.46 12.87
CA TRP A 23 -37.42 -17.82 13.70
C TRP A 23 -36.80 -16.51 14.16
N LEU A 24 -37.01 -16.17 15.44
CA LEU A 24 -36.31 -15.08 16.10
C LEU A 24 -34.85 -15.50 16.20
N LEU A 25 -34.11 -15.31 15.10
CA LEU A 25 -32.67 -15.42 15.08
C LEU A 25 -32.13 -14.44 16.12
N PRO A 26 -31.19 -14.85 16.98
CA PRO A 26 -30.48 -13.90 17.82
C PRO A 26 -29.93 -12.80 16.91
N ALA A 27 -30.08 -11.54 17.33
CA ALA A 27 -29.59 -10.41 16.56
C ALA A 27 -28.14 -10.71 16.14
N PRO A 28 -27.82 -10.64 14.82
CA PRO A 28 -26.47 -10.94 14.37
C PRO A 28 -25.51 -10.07 15.19
N PRO A 29 -24.35 -10.63 15.62
CA PRO A 29 -23.36 -9.86 16.34
C PRO A 29 -23.13 -8.56 15.57
N SER A 30 -23.30 -7.42 16.24
CA SER A 30 -23.17 -6.11 15.64
C SER A 30 -21.86 -6.08 14.85
N LEU A 31 -21.94 -5.98 13.53
CA LEU A 31 -20.76 -5.94 12.69
C LEU A 31 -19.84 -4.83 13.24
N PRO A 32 -18.52 -5.09 13.38
CA PRO A 32 -17.60 -4.05 13.81
C PRO A 32 -17.78 -2.85 12.90
N ALA A 33 -17.77 -1.65 13.48
CA ALA A 33 -17.89 -0.43 12.70
C ALA A 33 -16.85 -0.48 11.57
N LEU A 34 -17.30 -0.26 10.34
CA LEU A 34 -16.47 -0.35 9.13
C LEU A 34 -15.09 0.34 9.24
N PRO A 35 -14.93 1.46 9.96
CA PRO A 35 -13.63 2.08 10.21
C PRO A 35 -12.64 1.18 10.97
N ASP A 36 -13.08 0.42 11.97
CA ASP A 36 -12.19 -0.36 12.84
C ASP A 36 -11.63 -1.59 12.10
N PHE A 37 -12.50 -2.27 11.35
CA PHE A 37 -12.11 -3.41 10.50
C PHE A 37 -11.03 -3.03 9.49
N PHE A 38 -11.23 -1.91 8.77
CA PHE A 38 -10.25 -1.46 7.80
C PHE A 38 -8.93 -1.05 8.43
N MET A 39 -8.99 -0.35 9.57
CA MET A 39 -7.79 0.08 10.28
C MET A 39 -6.96 -1.11 10.77
N GLN A 40 -7.62 -2.19 11.21
CA GLN A 40 -6.96 -3.43 11.60
C GLN A 40 -6.25 -4.09 10.42
N HIS A 41 -6.93 -4.30 9.29
CA HIS A 41 -6.33 -4.95 8.13
C HIS A 41 -5.23 -4.10 7.48
N THR A 42 -5.41 -2.78 7.42
CA THR A 42 -4.35 -1.87 6.98
C THR A 42 -3.13 -1.98 7.90
N GLY A 43 -3.37 -2.03 9.22
CA GLY A 43 -2.31 -2.23 10.20
C GLY A 43 -1.56 -3.55 10.01
N GLN A 44 -2.26 -4.66 9.71
CA GLN A 44 -1.64 -5.95 9.42
C GLN A 44 -0.70 -5.88 8.20
N VAL A 45 -1.14 -5.26 7.10
CA VAL A 45 -0.31 -5.05 5.90
C VAL A 45 0.95 -4.26 6.24
N VAL A 46 0.81 -3.17 7.01
CA VAL A 46 1.94 -2.30 7.40
C VAL A 46 2.92 -3.03 8.32
N MET A 47 2.40 -3.76 9.31
CA MET A 47 3.22 -4.53 10.25
C MET A 47 3.95 -5.68 9.58
N TYR A 48 3.30 -6.38 8.64
CA TYR A 48 3.94 -7.42 7.84
C TYR A 48 5.10 -6.84 7.01
N ALA A 49 4.85 -5.75 6.28
CA ALA A 49 5.89 -5.11 5.48
C ALA A 49 7.07 -4.64 6.33
N ALA A 50 6.79 -4.07 7.51
CA ALA A 50 7.83 -3.68 8.47
C ALA A 50 8.63 -4.89 8.99
N ALA A 51 7.97 -6.01 9.29
CA ALA A 51 8.63 -7.23 9.75
C ALA A 51 9.53 -7.84 8.66
N VAL A 52 9.07 -7.89 7.41
CA VAL A 52 9.87 -8.36 6.27
C VAL A 52 11.10 -7.47 6.07
N LEU A 53 10.95 -6.15 6.20
CA LEU A 53 12.07 -5.22 6.13
C LEU A 53 13.07 -5.40 7.27
N ALA A 54 12.58 -5.56 8.51
CA ALA A 54 13.43 -5.80 9.67
C ALA A 54 14.18 -7.13 9.58
N ALA A 55 13.58 -8.15 8.96
CA ALA A 55 14.19 -9.45 8.72
C ALA A 55 15.09 -9.50 7.47
N SER A 56 15.06 -8.46 6.63
CA SER A 56 15.94 -8.39 5.46
C SER A 56 17.40 -8.22 5.88
N ALA A 57 18.33 -8.69 5.04
CA ALA A 57 19.75 -8.55 5.32
C ALA A 57 20.18 -7.07 5.46
N SER A 58 21.24 -6.81 6.22
CA SER A 58 21.90 -5.50 6.40
C SER A 58 21.85 -4.69 5.09
N PRO A 59 21.28 -3.47 5.11
CA PRO A 59 21.72 -2.39 6.01
C PRO A 59 20.69 -1.82 6.99
N VAL A 60 19.49 -2.41 7.09
CA VAL A 60 18.44 -1.88 7.95
C VAL A 60 18.71 -2.23 9.41
N ILE A 61 18.85 -1.22 10.27
CA ILE A 61 19.18 -1.39 11.70
C ILE A 61 17.92 -1.47 12.55
N ASP A 62 16.94 -0.63 12.23
CA ASP A 62 15.71 -0.52 12.98
C ASP A 62 14.57 -0.18 12.02
N VAL A 63 13.41 -0.78 12.25
CA VAL A 63 12.18 -0.48 11.52
C VAL A 63 11.10 -0.26 12.56
N HIS A 64 10.50 0.93 12.55
CA HIS A 64 9.34 1.21 13.37
C HIS A 64 8.17 1.71 12.52
N THR A 65 6.97 1.42 13.01
CA THR A 65 5.73 1.86 12.39
C THR A 65 5.07 2.91 13.28
N THR A 66 4.47 3.92 12.65
CA THR A 66 3.68 4.93 13.34
C THR A 66 2.34 5.10 12.64
N ARG A 67 1.33 5.45 13.42
CA ARG A 67 -0.02 5.71 12.95
C ARG A 67 -0.42 7.10 13.39
N ASP A 68 -0.84 7.93 12.44
CA ASP A 68 -1.35 9.26 12.69
C ASP A 68 -2.74 9.44 12.05
N ARG A 69 -3.25 10.68 12.10
CA ARG A 69 -4.55 11.02 11.48
C ARG A 69 -4.51 10.96 9.94
N LYS A 70 -3.33 11.08 9.34
CA LYS A 70 -3.11 11.11 7.88
C LYS A 70 -2.90 9.71 7.31
N GLY A 71 -2.51 8.73 8.13
CA GLY A 71 -2.37 7.34 7.73
C GLY A 71 -1.29 6.59 8.54
N TRP A 72 -0.55 5.75 7.84
CA TRP A 72 0.52 4.94 8.39
C TRP A 72 1.87 5.42 7.87
N SER A 73 2.90 5.30 8.69
CA SER A 73 4.29 5.50 8.27
C SER A 73 5.16 4.35 8.73
N ILE A 74 6.03 3.88 7.85
CA ILE A 74 7.11 2.94 8.13
C ILE A 74 8.41 3.72 8.02
N VAL A 75 9.22 3.68 9.07
CA VAL A 75 10.51 4.36 9.12
C VAL A 75 11.60 3.31 9.25
N ALA A 76 12.46 3.21 8.24
CA ALA A 76 13.64 2.38 8.27
C ALA A 76 14.85 3.24 8.64
N LYS A 77 15.62 2.81 9.64
CA LYS A 77 16.86 3.48 10.04
C LYS A 77 18.07 2.74 9.48
N LEU A 78 18.98 3.49 8.85
CA LEU A 78 20.24 3.00 8.29
C LEU A 78 21.41 3.70 8.98
N ARG A 79 22.58 3.06 8.99
CA ARG A 79 23.84 3.74 9.31
C ARG A 79 24.13 4.84 8.26
N PRO A 80 24.79 5.95 8.64
CA PRO A 80 25.24 6.95 7.67
C PRO A 80 26.04 6.35 6.51
N GLU A 81 26.91 5.37 6.79
CA GLU A 81 27.75 4.68 5.80
C GLU A 81 26.93 3.85 4.81
N ASP A 82 25.76 3.38 5.25
CA ASP A 82 24.88 2.53 4.46
C ASP A 82 23.83 3.34 3.66
N LEU A 83 23.79 4.67 3.77
CA LEU A 83 22.81 5.49 3.04
C LEU A 83 22.91 5.34 1.52
N VAL A 84 24.04 4.89 1.00
CA VAL A 84 24.21 4.49 -0.41
C VAL A 84 23.21 3.40 -0.84
N HIS A 85 22.72 2.58 0.09
CA HIS A 85 21.74 1.53 -0.14
C HIS A 85 20.28 2.00 0.00
N THR A 86 20.02 3.31 0.13
CA THR A 86 18.65 3.85 0.31
C THR A 86 17.69 3.37 -0.77
N GLU A 87 18.08 3.42 -2.05
CA GLU A 87 17.21 2.98 -3.16
C GLU A 87 16.93 1.47 -3.11
N GLN A 88 17.90 0.66 -2.68
CA GLN A 88 17.72 -0.78 -2.51
C GLN A 88 16.71 -1.07 -1.39
N VAL A 89 16.83 -0.40 -0.25
CA VAL A 89 15.89 -0.52 0.88
C VAL A 89 14.49 -0.03 0.49
N VAL A 90 14.40 1.08 -0.26
CA VAL A 90 13.14 1.58 -0.82
C VAL A 90 12.50 0.54 -1.75
N SER A 91 13.29 -0.14 -2.58
CA SER A 91 12.81 -1.21 -3.46
C SER A 91 12.25 -2.39 -2.67
N TRP A 92 12.99 -2.86 -1.64
CA TRP A 92 12.51 -3.90 -0.74
C TRP A 92 11.22 -3.52 -0.03
N ALA A 93 11.09 -2.26 0.40
CA ALA A 93 9.89 -1.79 1.08
C ALA A 93 8.67 -1.79 0.15
N LYS A 94 8.82 -1.37 -1.11
CA LYS A 94 7.75 -1.46 -2.11
C LYS A 94 7.32 -2.91 -2.33
N GLN A 95 8.27 -3.82 -2.50
CA GLN A 95 7.99 -5.24 -2.70
C GLN A 95 7.30 -5.86 -1.48
N ALA A 96 7.77 -5.56 -0.28
CA ALA A 96 7.17 -6.05 0.97
C ALA A 96 5.72 -5.57 1.13
N ILE A 97 5.42 -4.32 0.77
CA ILE A 97 4.05 -3.78 0.81
C ILE A 97 3.16 -4.45 -0.25
N LEU A 98 3.65 -4.65 -1.47
CA LEU A 98 2.89 -5.35 -2.51
C LEU A 98 2.56 -6.78 -2.08
N GLN A 99 3.55 -7.51 -1.57
CA GLN A 99 3.39 -8.87 -1.07
C GLN A 99 2.43 -8.93 0.13
N ALA A 100 2.50 -7.97 1.04
CA ALA A 100 1.60 -7.86 2.18
C ALA A 100 0.14 -7.61 1.74
N ALA A 101 -0.05 -6.75 0.74
CA ALA A 101 -1.36 -6.47 0.19
C ALA A 101 -1.92 -7.66 -0.60
N GLU A 102 -1.08 -8.39 -1.35
CA GLU A 102 -1.48 -9.61 -2.06
C GLU A 102 -1.94 -10.73 -1.11
N GLN A 103 -1.35 -10.81 0.08
CA GLN A 103 -1.78 -11.74 1.14
C GLN A 103 -3.04 -11.25 1.88
N SER A 104 -3.45 -10.00 1.68
CA SER A 104 -4.66 -9.45 2.30
C SER A 104 -5.87 -9.71 1.41
N ASN A 105 -6.95 -10.22 2.02
CA ASN A 105 -8.21 -10.44 1.29
C ASN A 105 -9.01 -9.15 1.04
N CYS A 106 -8.61 -8.02 1.63
CA CYS A 106 -9.42 -6.79 1.58
C CYS A 106 -8.63 -5.49 1.47
N VAL A 107 -7.30 -5.52 1.49
CA VAL A 107 -6.47 -4.31 1.37
C VAL A 107 -5.64 -4.36 0.09
N TYR A 108 -5.83 -3.36 -0.77
CA TYR A 108 -5.16 -3.29 -2.06
C TYR A 108 -4.30 -2.04 -2.16
N VAL A 109 -3.14 -2.17 -2.82
CA VAL A 109 -2.34 -1.01 -3.24
C VAL A 109 -2.98 -0.39 -4.47
N MET A 110 -3.42 0.86 -4.32
CA MET A 110 -4.12 1.60 -5.36
C MET A 110 -3.16 2.03 -6.46
N GLY A 111 -3.59 1.94 -7.71
CA GLY A 111 -2.78 2.35 -8.86
C GLY A 111 -1.69 1.35 -9.26
N HIS A 112 -1.80 0.08 -8.86
CA HIS A 112 -0.74 -0.93 -9.06
C HIS A 112 -0.37 -1.17 -10.53
N ARG A 113 -1.25 -0.88 -11.50
CA ARG A 113 -0.95 -0.98 -12.94
C ARG A 113 -0.37 0.30 -13.56
N ARG A 114 -0.20 1.36 -12.76
CA ARG A 114 0.41 2.63 -13.20
C ARG A 114 1.62 2.97 -12.36
N SER A 115 1.38 3.73 -11.29
CA SER A 115 2.42 4.24 -10.39
C SER A 115 1.85 4.17 -8.97
N PRO A 116 1.87 2.98 -8.34
CA PRO A 116 1.33 2.78 -7.00
C PRO A 116 2.11 3.54 -5.92
N PHE A 117 3.37 3.89 -6.23
CA PHE A 117 4.29 4.55 -5.32
C PHE A 117 4.69 5.91 -5.88
N ARG A 118 4.32 6.97 -5.17
CA ARG A 118 4.83 8.33 -5.45
C ARG A 118 6.17 8.52 -4.77
N HIS A 119 7.21 8.74 -5.56
CA HIS A 119 8.56 9.01 -5.06
C HIS A 119 8.56 10.22 -4.09
N ARG A 120 9.42 10.12 -3.07
CA ARG A 120 9.69 11.17 -2.09
C ARG A 120 11.19 11.15 -1.78
N PRO A 121 11.78 12.26 -1.30
CA PRO A 121 13.13 12.23 -0.76
C PRO A 121 13.26 11.11 0.28
N HIS A 122 14.21 10.20 0.05
CA HIS A 122 14.51 9.05 0.91
C HIS A 122 13.32 8.09 1.12
N GLY A 123 12.37 8.01 0.20
CA GLY A 123 11.20 7.17 0.42
C GLY A 123 10.11 7.24 -0.64
N PHE A 124 8.88 6.96 -0.21
CA PHE A 124 7.71 7.05 -1.07
C PHE A 124 6.41 7.22 -0.26
N GLY A 125 5.36 7.62 -0.96
CA GLY A 125 3.98 7.49 -0.49
C GLY A 125 3.20 6.50 -1.36
N ALA A 126 2.32 5.74 -0.72
CA ALA A 126 1.36 4.84 -1.35
C ALA A 126 -0.05 5.11 -0.82
N ILE A 127 -1.04 4.58 -1.53
CA ILE A 127 -2.44 4.64 -1.12
C ILE A 127 -2.96 3.21 -1.02
N LEU A 128 -3.52 2.88 0.15
CA LEU A 128 -4.16 1.60 0.43
C LEU A 128 -5.68 1.77 0.41
N GLY A 129 -6.39 0.91 -0.31
CA GLY A 129 -7.85 0.92 -0.41
C GLY A 129 -8.48 -0.34 0.19
N LEU A 130 -9.59 -0.19 0.89
CA LEU A 130 -10.41 -1.31 1.36
C LEU A 130 -11.33 -1.81 0.24
N MET A 131 -11.16 -3.06 -0.16
CA MET A 131 -12.07 -3.80 -1.02
C MET A 131 -12.97 -4.69 -0.16
N GLN A 132 -14.29 -4.51 -0.30
CA GLN A 132 -15.27 -5.34 0.41
C GLN A 132 -15.61 -6.61 -0.38
N ASP A 133 -15.79 -6.47 -1.68
CA ASP A 133 -16.15 -7.54 -2.59
C ASP A 133 -15.47 -7.30 -3.95
N GLU A 134 -14.72 -8.31 -4.38
CA GLU A 134 -13.96 -8.30 -5.61
C GLU A 134 -14.85 -8.36 -6.86
N GLN A 135 -16.00 -9.02 -6.76
CA GLN A 135 -16.93 -9.21 -7.89
C GLN A 135 -17.63 -7.91 -8.29
N THR A 136 -17.82 -7.02 -7.33
CA THR A 136 -18.45 -5.72 -7.53
C THR A 136 -17.44 -4.57 -7.58
N ALA A 137 -16.14 -4.84 -7.41
CA ALA A 137 -15.11 -3.81 -7.33
C ALA A 137 -14.91 -3.03 -8.65
N CYS A 138 -14.69 -1.73 -8.53
CA CYS A 138 -14.28 -0.89 -9.65
C CYS A 138 -12.78 -1.05 -9.91
N TRP A 139 -12.43 -1.98 -10.80
CA TRP A 139 -11.03 -2.24 -11.15
C TRP A 139 -10.29 -1.04 -11.72
N ASP A 140 -10.97 -0.06 -12.34
CA ASP A 140 -10.31 1.17 -12.80
C ASP A 140 -9.69 1.95 -11.63
N VAL A 141 -10.41 2.04 -10.50
CA VAL A 141 -9.92 2.72 -9.29
C VAL A 141 -8.72 1.99 -8.71
N TYR A 142 -8.78 0.66 -8.58
CA TYR A 142 -7.69 -0.12 -8.01
C TYR A 142 -6.47 -0.21 -8.94
N ASN A 143 -6.68 -0.31 -10.25
CA ASN A 143 -5.61 -0.43 -11.23
C ASN A 143 -4.91 0.90 -11.52
N THR A 144 -5.66 1.99 -11.62
CA THR A 144 -5.14 3.30 -12.08
C THR A 144 -5.10 4.36 -10.99
N GLY A 145 -5.77 4.13 -9.85
CA GLY A 145 -5.93 5.11 -8.78
C GLY A 145 -7.12 6.06 -8.99
N SER A 146 -7.88 5.95 -10.08
CA SER A 146 -8.98 6.85 -10.43
C SER A 146 -10.07 6.16 -11.26
N CYS A 147 -11.33 6.58 -11.12
CA CYS A 147 -12.42 6.18 -12.02
C CYS A 147 -12.88 7.37 -12.85
N ARG A 148 -12.90 7.22 -14.18
CA ARG A 148 -13.43 8.26 -15.08
C ARG A 148 -14.95 8.43 -15.01
N ARG A 149 -15.66 7.43 -14.45
CA ARG A 149 -17.12 7.46 -14.27
C ARG A 149 -17.54 8.21 -13.01
N GLU A 150 -16.61 8.48 -12.09
CA GLU A 150 -16.84 9.22 -10.83
C GLU A 150 -18.13 8.79 -10.13
N HIS A 151 -19.14 9.66 -10.06
CA HIS A 151 -20.43 9.45 -9.41
C HIS A 151 -21.39 8.56 -10.20
N SER A 152 -21.13 8.31 -11.48
CA SER A 152 -21.92 7.45 -12.36
C SER A 152 -21.35 6.02 -12.46
N CYS A 153 -20.38 5.66 -11.60
CA CYS A 153 -19.82 4.33 -11.59
C CYS A 153 -20.78 3.35 -10.89
N HIS A 154 -21.19 2.29 -11.58
CA HIS A 154 -22.00 1.21 -11.00
C HIS A 154 -21.18 0.18 -10.22
N TRP A 155 -19.86 0.29 -10.22
CA TRP A 155 -18.94 -0.61 -9.51
C TRP A 155 -18.53 0.00 -8.17
N ALA A 156 -18.29 -0.85 -7.16
CA ALA A 156 -17.89 -0.46 -5.83
C ALA A 156 -16.49 0.17 -5.82
N HIS A 157 -16.43 1.44 -5.43
CA HIS A 157 -15.18 2.12 -5.10
C HIS A 157 -14.70 1.68 -3.70
N PRO A 158 -13.41 1.89 -3.36
CA PRO A 158 -12.92 1.53 -2.03
C PRO A 158 -13.77 2.20 -0.94
N ALA A 159 -14.26 1.39 0.00
CA ALA A 159 -15.11 1.88 1.09
C ALA A 159 -14.34 2.83 2.01
N SER A 160 -13.01 2.70 2.05
CA SER A 160 -12.13 3.62 2.73
C SER A 160 -10.73 3.57 2.12
N VAL A 161 -9.98 4.64 2.31
CA VAL A 161 -8.64 4.83 1.76
C VAL A 161 -7.71 5.36 2.85
N LYS A 162 -6.51 4.80 2.96
CA LYS A 162 -5.44 5.29 3.85
C LYS A 162 -4.17 5.55 3.09
N ARG A 163 -3.43 6.57 3.55
CA ARG A 163 -2.09 6.86 3.05
C ARG A 163 -1.09 6.01 3.81
N LEU A 164 -0.09 5.53 3.10
CA LEU A 164 1.07 4.88 3.66
C LEU A 164 2.30 5.67 3.23
N TYR A 165 3.19 5.96 4.17
CA TYR A 165 4.46 6.59 3.91
C TYR A 165 5.59 5.64 4.29
N PHE A 166 6.61 5.58 3.46
CA PHE A 166 7.86 4.91 3.78
C PHE A 166 8.98 5.94 3.72
N VAL A 167 9.85 5.96 4.72
CA VAL A 167 11.00 6.87 4.76
C VAL A 167 12.21 6.17 5.36
N VAL A 168 13.35 6.40 4.74
CA VAL A 168 14.68 6.03 5.22
C VAL A 168 15.26 7.20 6.00
N ARG A 169 15.80 6.93 7.18
CA ARG A 169 16.50 7.92 8.02
C ARG A 169 17.86 7.38 8.47
N PRO A 170 18.89 8.21 8.60
CA PRO A 170 20.11 7.82 9.29
C PRO A 170 19.80 7.59 10.76
N VAL A 171 20.49 6.64 11.38
CA VAL A 171 20.62 6.54 12.82
C VAL A 171 21.44 7.72 13.27
N VAL A 172 20.84 8.57 14.10
CA VAL A 172 21.54 9.69 14.74
C VAL A 172 21.99 9.18 16.11
N PRO A 173 23.28 9.32 16.48
CA PRO A 173 23.73 9.01 17.82
C PRO A 173 22.92 9.82 18.84
N GLU A 174 22.56 9.21 19.97
CA GLU A 174 21.88 9.94 21.06
C GLU A 174 22.69 11.18 21.44
N GLY A 175 22.02 12.33 21.51
CA GLY A 175 22.65 13.62 21.88
C GLY A 175 23.11 14.49 20.70
N VAL A 176 22.99 14.04 19.45
CA VAL A 176 23.23 14.88 18.27
C VAL A 176 21.90 15.33 17.67
N ASP A 177 21.76 16.62 17.33
CA ASP A 177 20.58 17.13 16.63
C ASP A 177 20.45 16.45 15.25
N PRO A 178 19.33 15.74 14.97
CA PRO A 178 19.14 15.04 13.71
C PRO A 178 19.23 15.96 12.49
N TRP A 179 18.79 17.21 12.60
CA TRP A 179 18.71 18.10 11.44
C TRP A 179 20.08 18.65 11.02
N SER A 180 20.95 18.89 12.00
CA SER A 180 22.32 19.36 11.77
C SER A 180 23.16 18.34 10.98
N ALA A 181 23.04 17.03 11.28
CA ALA A 181 23.76 15.98 10.57
C ALA A 181 23.30 15.81 9.11
N PHE A 182 22.00 16.01 8.84
CA PHE A 182 21.45 15.96 7.49
C PHE A 182 21.93 17.12 6.62
N GLN A 183 21.90 18.36 7.14
CA GLN A 183 22.38 19.53 6.40
C GLN A 183 23.85 19.41 6.04
N GLU A 184 24.67 18.88 6.94
CA GLU A 184 26.10 18.72 6.68
C GLU A 184 26.39 17.66 5.59
N MET A 185 25.59 16.59 5.54
CA MET A 185 25.70 15.57 4.48
C MET A 185 25.26 16.10 3.11
N GLU A 186 24.14 16.82 3.03
CA GLU A 186 23.70 17.44 1.76
C GLU A 186 24.74 18.44 1.23
N LEU A 187 25.30 19.29 2.12
CA LEU A 187 26.35 20.24 1.75
C LEU A 187 27.64 19.56 1.26
N LYS A 188 28.00 18.38 1.80
CA LYS A 188 29.17 17.62 1.34
C LYS A 188 28.91 16.96 -0.02
N ALA A 189 27.70 16.44 -0.25
CA ALA A 189 27.32 15.81 -1.51
C ALA A 189 27.29 16.80 -2.69
N THR A 190 26.88 18.05 -2.46
CA THR A 190 26.92 19.09 -3.51
C THR A 190 28.35 19.51 -3.84
N LYS A 191 29.20 19.75 -2.82
CA LYS A 191 30.61 20.15 -3.03
C LYS A 191 31.45 19.12 -3.78
N SER A 192 31.15 17.82 -3.62
CA SER A 192 31.90 16.77 -4.32
C SER A 192 31.59 16.70 -5.82
N LYS A 193 30.46 17.23 -6.29
CA LYS A 193 30.13 17.25 -7.74
C LYS A 193 30.84 18.38 -8.48
N ASP A 194 31.08 19.51 -7.83
CA ASP A 194 31.72 20.67 -8.47
C ASP A 194 33.22 20.46 -8.70
N ALA A 195 33.88 19.59 -7.93
CA ALA A 195 35.31 19.32 -8.06
C ALA A 195 35.69 18.40 -9.24
N LYS A 196 34.72 17.77 -9.92
CA LYS A 196 35.00 16.75 -10.96
C LYS A 196 34.66 17.19 -12.39
N GLY A 197 34.19 18.43 -12.59
CA GLY A 197 33.79 18.96 -13.89
C GLY A 197 34.80 19.87 -14.58
N GLY A 198 36.07 19.87 -14.17
CA GLY A 198 37.06 20.88 -14.60
C GLY A 198 38.19 20.42 -15.51
N GLU A 199 38.21 19.18 -16.00
CA GLU A 199 39.38 18.62 -16.70
C GLU A 199 38.98 17.76 -17.91
N GLU A 200 38.34 18.38 -18.90
CA GLU A 200 38.17 17.82 -20.25
C GLU A 200 37.93 19.00 -21.20
N ASP A 201 39.01 19.59 -21.73
CA ASP A 201 39.04 20.41 -22.96
C ASP A 201 40.46 20.97 -23.18
N ALA A 202 41.41 20.07 -23.46
CA ALA A 202 42.70 20.44 -24.05
C ALA A 202 43.39 19.20 -24.65
N ASN A 203 42.97 18.76 -25.84
CA ASN A 203 43.92 18.14 -26.77
C ASN A 203 43.43 18.30 -28.21
N ASP A 204 44.12 19.19 -28.92
CA ASP A 204 44.20 19.36 -30.37
C ASP A 204 45.11 18.27 -30.97
#